data_AF-A0A1Z5JPG8-F1
#
_entry.id   AF-A0A1Z5JPG8-F1
#
_cell.length_a   1.000
_cell.length_b   1.000
_cell.length_c   1.000
_cell.angle_alpha   90.00
_cell.angle_beta   90.00
_cell.angle_gamma   90.00
#
_symmetry.space_group_name_H-M   'P 1'
#
loop_
_entity.id
_entity.type
_entity.pdbx_description
1 polymer ?
#
loop_
_entity_poly.entity_id
_entity_poly.type
_entity_poly.pdbx_seq_one_letter_code
_entity_poly.pdbx_strand_id
1 'polypeptide(L)'
;MGRRRSINRFHQPIDNWDTSAVIDFTKVFEGALVFNQPLADWDIAQVTGMRRMFANAAAFEQNLCPWKNNATLNTNMFVGTNCPFAGTPTANEFCVACPAS
;
A
#
# COMPACT_ATOMS: atom_id res chain seq x y z
N MET A 1 16.23 -27.19 16.54
CA MET A 1 15.47 -27.04 15.28
C MET A 1 14.65 -25.76 15.33
N GLY A 2 15.18 -24.66 14.80
CA GLY A 2 14.42 -23.43 14.64
C GLY A 2 13.38 -23.65 13.56
N ARG A 3 12.09 -23.63 13.91
CA ARG A 3 11.01 -23.54 12.94
C ARG A 3 11.22 -22.21 12.23
N ARG A 4 11.88 -22.23 11.07
CA ARG A 4 11.77 -21.17 10.07
C ARG A 4 10.26 -20.99 9.91
N ARG A 5 9.70 -19.94 10.52
CA ARG A 5 8.40 -19.45 10.10
C ARG A 5 8.66 -19.11 8.64
N SER A 6 8.21 -19.97 7.73
CA SER A 6 7.98 -19.56 6.36
C SER A 6 6.93 -18.47 6.46
N ILE A 7 7.40 -17.25 6.71
CA ILE A 7 6.71 -16.07 6.27
C ILE A 7 6.70 -16.30 4.77
N ASN A 8 5.57 -16.75 4.25
CA ASN A 8 5.40 -17.08 2.85
C ASN A 8 5.65 -15.77 2.10
N ARG A 9 6.90 -15.53 1.70
CA ARG A 9 7.32 -14.28 1.07
C ARG A 9 6.62 -14.22 -0.27
N PHE A 10 5.51 -13.50 -0.30
CA PHE A 10 4.76 -13.25 -1.52
C PHE A 10 5.65 -12.36 -2.40
N HIS A 11 6.41 -12.99 -3.29
CA HIS A 11 7.37 -12.36 -4.20
C HIS A 11 6.93 -12.48 -5.67
N GLN A 12 5.66 -12.85 -5.92
CA GLN A 12 5.16 -12.84 -7.28
C GLN A 12 4.99 -11.39 -7.75
N PRO A 13 5.26 -11.09 -9.03
CA PRO A 13 4.94 -9.79 -9.61
C PRO A 13 3.42 -9.62 -9.58
N ILE A 14 2.95 -8.61 -8.85
CA ILE A 14 1.52 -8.26 -8.76
C ILE A 14 1.13 -7.14 -9.74
N ASP A 15 2.07 -6.73 -10.58
CA ASP A 15 1.90 -5.70 -11.61
C ASP A 15 0.77 -6.07 -12.59
N ASN A 16 0.53 -7.37 -12.79
CA ASN A 16 -0.51 -7.92 -13.68
C ASN A 16 -1.80 -8.37 -12.95
N TRP A 17 -1.99 -7.99 -11.69
CA TRP A 17 -3.22 -8.32 -10.99
C TRP A 17 -4.38 -7.46 -11.50
N ASP A 18 -5.47 -8.11 -11.88
CA ASP A 18 -6.72 -7.43 -12.20
C ASP A 18 -7.40 -7.03 -10.89
N THR A 19 -7.27 -5.75 -10.53
CA THR A 19 -7.90 -5.16 -9.35
C THR A 19 -9.22 -4.45 -9.64
N SER A 20 -9.71 -4.48 -10.89
CA SER A 20 -10.90 -3.74 -11.33
C SER A 20 -12.18 -4.13 -10.59
N ALA A 21 -12.25 -5.37 -10.09
CA ALA A 21 -13.38 -5.90 -9.32
C ALA A 21 -13.18 -5.84 -7.80
N VAL A 22 -12.04 -5.33 -7.31
CA VAL A 22 -11.75 -5.33 -5.87
C VAL A 22 -12.41 -4.14 -5.19
N ILE A 23 -13.17 -4.42 -4.13
CA ILE A 23 -13.97 -3.43 -3.40
C ILE A 23 -13.27 -2.97 -2.11
N ASP A 24 -12.49 -3.83 -1.46
CA ASP A 24 -11.84 -3.52 -0.17
C ASP A 24 -10.43 -4.11 -0.09
N PHE A 25 -9.44 -3.24 0.14
CA PHE A 25 -8.03 -3.54 0.35
C PHE A 25 -7.57 -3.35 1.80
N THR A 26 -8.51 -3.25 2.74
CA THR A 26 -8.20 -3.10 4.17
C THR A 26 -7.23 -4.19 4.64
N LYS A 27 -6.05 -3.76 5.15
CA LYS A 27 -5.00 -4.61 5.74
C LYS A 27 -4.38 -5.69 4.82
N VAL A 28 -4.56 -5.62 3.51
CA VAL A 28 -4.09 -6.67 2.59
C VAL A 28 -2.58 -6.93 2.68
N PHE A 29 -1.77 -5.89 2.91
CA PHE A 29 -0.31 -5.98 3.09
C PHE A 29 0.14 -5.58 4.50
N GLU A 30 -0.74 -5.67 5.50
CA GLU A 30 -0.38 -5.38 6.89
C GLU A 30 0.71 -6.35 7.38
N GLY A 31 1.85 -5.80 7.83
CA GLY A 31 3.00 -6.56 8.31
C GLY A 31 3.88 -7.17 7.21
N ALA A 32 3.69 -6.78 5.95
CA ALA A 32 4.51 -7.23 4.84
C ALA A 32 5.88 -6.52 4.84
N LEU A 33 6.76 -6.89 5.77
CA LEU A 33 8.02 -6.19 6.09
C LEU A 33 8.96 -5.96 4.88
N VAL A 34 8.89 -6.84 3.87
CA VAL A 34 9.79 -6.84 2.69
C VAL A 34 9.07 -6.40 1.41
N PHE A 35 7.82 -5.97 1.49
CA PHE A 35 7.01 -5.65 0.34
C PHE A 35 7.31 -4.24 -0.18
N ASN A 36 7.74 -4.14 -1.44
CA ASN A 36 8.09 -2.88 -2.11
C ASN A 36 7.88 -2.96 -3.63
N GLN A 37 6.81 -3.63 -4.07
CA GLN A 37 6.50 -3.77 -5.50
C GLN A 37 5.67 -2.58 -6.00
N PRO A 38 5.80 -2.19 -7.28
CA PRO A 38 5.04 -1.09 -7.85
C PRO A 38 3.54 -1.41 -7.86
N LEU A 39 2.73 -0.43 -7.45
CA LEU A 39 1.27 -0.54 -7.36
C LEU A 39 0.55 0.62 -8.06
N ALA A 40 1.31 1.56 -8.63
CA ALA A 40 0.78 2.79 -9.22
C ALA A 40 -0.25 2.52 -10.33
N ASP A 41 -0.15 1.37 -11.01
CA ASP A 41 -0.99 0.97 -12.14
C ASP A 41 -2.26 0.20 -11.75
N TRP A 42 -2.47 -0.09 -10.45
CA TRP A 42 -3.69 -0.76 -10.02
C TRP A 42 -4.91 0.13 -10.19
N ASP A 43 -5.97 -0.45 -10.76
CA ASP A 43 -7.28 0.19 -10.81
C ASP A 43 -7.91 0.12 -9.41
N ILE A 44 -8.11 1.29 -8.82
CA ILE A 44 -8.76 1.47 -7.52
C ILE A 44 -10.06 2.29 -7.62
N ALA A 45 -10.64 2.43 -8.81
CA ALA A 45 -11.82 3.26 -9.03
C ALA A 45 -13.07 2.73 -8.28
N GLN A 46 -13.16 1.42 -8.08
CA GLN A 46 -14.25 0.75 -7.37
C GLN A 46 -13.95 0.51 -5.88
N VAL A 47 -12.75 0.86 -5.43
CA VAL A 47 -12.31 0.57 -4.07
C VAL A 47 -12.99 1.53 -3.09
N THR A 48 -13.51 0.96 -2.01
CA THR A 48 -14.22 1.67 -0.94
C THR A 48 -13.48 1.61 0.41
N GLY A 49 -12.39 0.86 0.51
CA GLY A 49 -11.59 0.74 1.72
C GLY A 49 -10.13 0.37 1.46
N MET A 50 -9.20 1.08 2.08
CA MET A 50 -7.74 0.83 2.00
C MET A 50 -7.07 1.03 3.37
N ARG A 51 -7.86 0.94 4.45
CA ARG A 51 -7.39 1.21 5.80
C ARG A 51 -6.27 0.26 6.19
N ARG A 52 -5.16 0.80 6.70
CA ARG A 52 -4.00 0.02 7.15
C ARG A 52 -3.45 -0.95 6.09
N MET A 53 -3.67 -0.69 4.80
CA MET A 53 -3.24 -1.59 3.72
C MET A 53 -1.75 -1.95 3.81
N PHE A 54 -0.89 -0.99 4.15
CA PHE A 54 0.57 -1.18 4.29
C PHE A 54 1.05 -1.00 5.74
N ALA A 55 0.17 -1.15 6.73
CA ALA A 55 0.56 -0.94 8.12
C ALA A 55 1.69 -1.91 8.51
N ASN A 56 2.78 -1.39 9.07
CA ASN A 56 3.99 -2.12 9.41
C ASN A 56 4.74 -2.74 8.20
N ALA A 57 4.52 -2.28 6.97
CA ALA A 57 5.32 -2.69 5.83
C ALA A 57 6.63 -1.87 5.77
N ALA A 58 7.64 -2.30 6.54
CA ALA A 58 8.86 -1.52 6.75
C ALA A 58 9.62 -1.15 5.46
N ALA A 59 9.66 -2.04 4.46
CA ALA A 59 10.36 -1.79 3.19
C ALA A 59 9.52 -1.04 2.14
N PHE A 60 8.27 -0.68 2.44
CA PHE A 60 7.38 -0.06 1.45
C PHE A 60 7.72 1.43 1.27
N GLU A 61 8.19 1.80 0.08
CA GLU A 61 8.61 3.17 -0.25
C GLU A 61 8.12 3.63 -1.65
N GLN A 62 7.00 3.07 -2.12
CA GLN A 62 6.51 3.33 -3.47
C GLN A 62 5.75 4.65 -3.62
N ASN A 63 5.82 5.20 -4.83
CA ASN A 63 5.03 6.36 -5.23
C ASN A 63 3.59 5.94 -5.60
N LEU A 64 2.62 6.43 -4.83
CA LEU A 64 1.18 6.17 -5.02
C LEU A 64 0.40 7.44 -5.38
N CYS A 65 1.05 8.44 -5.99
CA CYS A 65 0.37 9.68 -6.41
C CYS A 65 -0.85 9.48 -7.32
N PRO A 66 -0.92 8.46 -8.21
CA PRO A 66 -2.14 8.18 -8.96
C PRO A 66 -3.36 7.89 -8.08
N TRP A 67 -3.15 7.43 -6.84
CA TRP A 67 -4.21 7.06 -5.90
C TRP A 67 -4.77 8.25 -5.10
N LYS A 68 -4.28 9.48 -5.36
CA LYS A 68 -4.65 10.69 -4.60
C LYS A 68 -6.15 10.99 -4.55
N ASN A 69 -6.90 10.56 -5.56
CA ASN A 69 -8.35 10.78 -5.63
C ASN A 69 -9.12 9.97 -4.56
N ASN A 70 -8.50 8.95 -3.96
CA ASN A 70 -9.08 8.08 -2.93
C ASN A 70 -8.45 8.27 -1.55
N ALA A 71 -7.81 9.43 -1.30
CA ALA A 71 -7.10 9.71 -0.04
C ALA A 71 -7.96 9.54 1.23
N THR A 72 -9.28 9.71 1.12
CA THR A 72 -10.23 9.55 2.24
C THR A 72 -10.37 8.10 2.73
N LEU A 73 -9.97 7.11 1.93
CA LEU A 73 -10.12 5.68 2.24
C LEU A 73 -8.88 5.06 2.92
N ASN A 74 -7.80 5.83 3.02
CA ASN A 74 -6.45 5.38 3.35
C ASN A 74 -6.07 5.56 4.84
N THR A 75 -7.03 5.50 5.76
CA THR A 75 -6.74 5.76 7.19
C THR A 75 -5.62 4.83 7.71
N ASN A 76 -4.58 5.41 8.30
CA ASN A 76 -3.40 4.72 8.84
C ASN A 76 -2.73 3.75 7.85
N MET A 77 -2.80 4.04 6.55
CA MET A 77 -2.26 3.18 5.49
C MET A 77 -0.76 2.91 5.64
N PHE A 78 0.03 3.90 6.07
CA PHE A 78 1.49 3.82 6.17
C PHE A 78 2.01 3.80 7.63
N VAL A 79 1.14 3.51 8.61
CA VAL A 79 1.57 3.47 10.02
C VAL A 79 2.63 2.38 10.21
N GLY A 80 3.79 2.71 10.78
CA GLY A 80 4.88 1.75 11.01
C GLY A 80 5.65 1.34 9.74
N THR A 81 5.49 2.07 8.63
CA THR A 81 6.38 1.98 7.46
C THR A 81 7.57 2.93 7.61
N ASN A 82 8.59 2.81 6.76
CA ASN A 82 9.70 3.75 6.71
C ASN A 82 9.41 5.01 5.86
N CYS A 83 8.17 5.17 5.35
CA CYS A 83 7.80 6.34 4.57
C CYS A 83 8.00 7.64 5.38
N PRO A 84 8.51 8.73 4.76
CA PRO A 84 8.64 10.03 5.42
C PRO A 84 7.28 10.58 5.89
N PHE A 85 6.19 10.20 5.22
CA PHE A 85 4.82 10.49 5.61
C PHE A 85 4.12 9.23 6.16
N ALA A 86 4.69 8.65 7.21
CA ALA A 86 4.12 7.48 7.89
C ALA A 86 2.83 7.87 8.64
N GLY A 87 1.67 7.46 8.12
CA GLY A 87 0.38 7.76 8.76
C GLY A 87 -0.80 7.57 7.83
N THR A 88 -1.71 8.55 7.85
CA THR A 88 -2.82 8.65 6.90
C THR A 88 -2.41 9.60 5.77
N PRO A 89 -2.23 9.13 4.53
CA PRO A 89 -1.90 9.99 3.42
C PRO A 89 -3.02 10.97 3.13
N THR A 90 -2.65 12.19 2.76
CA THR A 90 -3.57 13.24 2.34
C THR A 90 -3.57 13.32 0.81
N ALA A 91 -4.45 14.14 0.22
CA ALA A 91 -4.55 14.28 -1.24
C ALA A 91 -3.24 14.68 -1.93
N ASN A 92 -2.30 15.31 -1.21
CA ASN A 92 -1.04 15.80 -1.78
C ASN A 92 0.19 15.08 -1.20
N GLU A 93 0.03 14.27 -0.16
CA GLU A 93 1.14 13.67 0.60
C GLU A 93 0.85 12.18 0.82
N PHE A 94 1.43 11.34 -0.05
CA PHE A 94 1.54 9.90 0.15
C PHE A 94 2.93 9.58 0.69
N CYS A 95 3.46 8.37 0.50
CA CYS A 95 4.85 8.04 0.86
C CYS A 95 5.89 9.01 0.25
N VAL A 96 5.55 9.63 -0.89
CA VAL A 96 6.27 10.76 -1.48
C VAL A 96 5.32 11.94 -1.69
N ALA A 97 5.88 13.15 -1.75
CA ALA A 97 5.11 14.34 -2.11
C ALA A 97 4.66 14.26 -3.57
N CYS A 98 3.36 14.46 -3.81
CA CYS A 98 2.81 14.40 -5.15
C CYS A 98 2.89 15.77 -5.82
N PRO A 99 3.50 15.88 -7.02
CA PRO A 99 3.50 17.14 -7.75
C PRO A 99 2.05 17.54 -8.07
N ALA A 100 1.72 18.79 -7.76
CA ALA A 100 0.48 19.40 -8.20
C ALA A 100 0.60 19.62 -9.72
N SER A 101 0.05 18.69 -10.48
CA SER A 101 -0.24 18.84 -11.91
C SER A 101 -1.46 19.72 -12.12
#